data_AF-A0AB74D1G0-F1
#
_entry.id   AF-A0AB74D1G0-F1
#
_cell.length_a   1.000
_cell.length_b   1.000
_cell.length_c   1.000
_cell.angle_alpha   90.00
_cell.angle_beta   90.00
_cell.angle_gamma   90.00
#
_symmetry.space_group_name_H-M   'P 1'
#
loop_
_entity.id
_entity.type
_entity.pdbx_description
1 polymer ?
#
loop_
_entity_poly.entity_id
_entity_poly.type
_entity_poly.pdbx_seq_one_letter_code
_entity_poly.pdbx_strand_id
1 'polypeptide(L)'
;MTRKISKIGASLLVLAVATTIDYRQSEAKTIGKVVYRETAKSMLKKAMDNQPESSYWFPEDSLAWSFGKDTDKKYNTSVVPLAERISKATLPNMNVTQTEEVKVVAISAMNSSINGNAPRGIDTFDANVFSYWQYIDQLVYWGGSSGEGIIVPPSLVATDAAHKNRVPVLGTANRPWREAGMARYVFSQG
;
A
#
# COMPACT_ATOMS: atom_id res chain seq x y z
N MET A 1 9.76 42.62 -56.46
CA MET A 1 9.23 41.76 -55.37
C MET A 1 9.37 40.32 -55.86
N THR A 2 10.45 39.65 -55.49
CA THR A 2 10.85 38.38 -56.13
C THR A 2 11.56 37.48 -55.12
N ARG A 3 10.93 36.33 -54.85
CA ARG A 3 11.37 35.17 -54.05
C ARG A 3 12.62 34.50 -54.63
N LYS A 4 13.44 33.87 -53.78
CA LYS A 4 14.21 32.60 -53.99
C LYS A 4 14.84 32.20 -52.63
N ILE A 5 14.17 31.42 -51.78
CA ILE A 5 14.23 29.95 -51.64
C ILE A 5 15.68 29.43 -51.53
N SER A 6 16.09 29.14 -50.28
CA SER A 6 17.34 28.44 -49.95
C SER A 6 17.21 26.93 -50.17
N LYS A 7 18.36 26.31 -50.42
CA LYS A 7 18.55 24.96 -50.95
C LYS A 7 18.07 23.87 -50.00
N ILE A 8 17.44 22.84 -50.59
CA ILE A 8 17.08 21.55 -49.99
C ILE A 8 18.22 20.55 -50.23
N GLY A 9 18.46 19.68 -49.24
CA GLY A 9 19.04 18.34 -49.40
C GLY A 9 20.54 18.25 -49.11
N ALA A 10 21.08 17.25 -48.41
CA ALA A 10 20.52 16.06 -47.80
C ALA A 10 21.57 15.54 -46.80
N SER A 11 21.14 14.93 -45.69
CA SER A 11 21.85 13.79 -45.11
C SER A 11 20.93 13.09 -44.12
N LEU A 12 20.54 11.88 -44.52
CA LEU A 12 20.09 10.81 -43.63
C LEU A 12 21.12 10.64 -42.51
N LEU A 13 20.68 10.72 -41.26
CA LEU A 13 21.30 9.96 -40.19
C LEU A 13 20.19 9.29 -39.39
N VAL A 14 19.96 8.01 -39.71
CA VAL A 14 19.21 7.09 -38.86
C VAL A 14 20.06 6.87 -37.63
N LEU A 15 19.67 7.41 -36.47
CA LEU A 15 20.25 7.04 -35.19
C LEU A 15 19.22 6.21 -34.42
N ALA A 16 19.24 4.90 -34.68
CA ALA A 16 18.64 3.92 -33.80
C ALA A 16 19.48 3.86 -32.52
N VAL A 17 19.11 4.63 -31.50
CA VAL A 17 19.64 4.42 -30.15
C VAL A 17 18.75 3.38 -29.50
N ALA A 18 19.11 2.11 -29.67
CA ALA A 18 18.68 1.06 -28.77
C ALA A 18 19.32 1.34 -27.42
N THR A 19 18.61 2.02 -26.53
CA THR A 19 18.95 2.01 -25.10
C THR A 19 18.60 0.62 -24.58
N THR A 20 19.56 -0.30 -24.65
CA THR A 20 19.62 -1.40 -23.71
C THR A 20 19.77 -0.76 -22.33
N ILE A 21 18.66 -0.54 -21.64
CA ILE A 21 18.67 -0.39 -20.19
C ILE A 21 19.12 -1.76 -19.69
N ASP A 22 20.42 -1.88 -19.49
CA ASP A 22 21.03 -2.95 -18.73
C ASP A 22 20.46 -2.81 -17.31
N TYR A 23 19.37 -3.53 -17.02
CA TYR A 23 18.81 -3.61 -15.67
C TYR A 23 19.78 -4.46 -14.85
N ARG A 24 20.93 -3.88 -14.49
CA ARG A 24 21.76 -4.40 -13.42
C ARG A 24 21.00 -4.18 -12.12
N GLN A 25 20.17 -5.15 -11.77
CA GLN A 25 19.75 -5.34 -10.40
C GLN A 25 21.04 -5.54 -9.59
N SER A 26 21.51 -4.50 -8.91
CA SER A 26 22.66 -4.63 -8.03
C SER A 26 22.25 -5.60 -6.94
N GLU A 27 22.81 -6.81 -6.97
CA GLU A 27 22.72 -7.73 -5.85
C GLU A 27 23.47 -7.10 -4.69
N ALA A 28 22.73 -6.39 -3.84
CA ALA A 28 23.27 -5.86 -2.61
C ALA A 28 23.62 -7.05 -1.71
N LYS A 29 24.90 -7.38 -1.64
CA LYS A 29 25.47 -8.36 -0.70
C LYS A 29 24.94 -8.03 0.69
N THR A 30 24.10 -8.90 1.24
CA THR A 30 23.50 -8.71 2.56
C THR A 30 24.54 -9.09 3.59
N ILE A 31 25.33 -8.12 4.05
CA ILE A 31 26.34 -8.32 5.10
C ILE A 31 25.60 -8.18 6.45
N GLY A 32 25.01 -9.28 6.93
CA GLY A 32 24.38 -9.38 8.26
C GLY A 32 22.90 -9.73 8.26
N LYS A 33 22.43 -10.42 9.31
CA LYS A 33 21.00 -10.73 9.55
C LYS A 33 20.25 -9.43 9.79
N VAL A 34 19.26 -9.10 8.95
CA VAL A 34 18.34 -7.98 9.20
C VAL A 34 17.37 -8.41 10.30
N VAL A 35 17.36 -7.66 11.41
CA VAL A 35 16.45 -7.92 12.54
C VAL A 35 15.42 -6.80 12.58
N TYR A 36 14.15 -7.16 12.41
CA TYR A 36 13.04 -6.24 12.54
C TYR A 36 12.43 -6.34 13.93
N ARG A 37 12.10 -5.19 14.54
CA ARG A 37 11.46 -5.10 15.86
C ARG A 37 10.64 -3.82 15.95
N GLU A 38 9.65 -3.84 16.83
CA GLU A 38 8.91 -2.63 17.16
C GLU A 38 9.79 -1.57 17.81
N THR A 39 9.45 -0.30 17.60
CA THR A 39 10.19 0.84 18.16
C THR A 39 9.30 1.69 19.06
N ALA A 40 9.85 2.38 20.06
CA ALA A 40 9.04 3.22 20.94
C ALA A 40 8.30 4.36 20.21
N LYS A 41 8.80 4.81 19.05
CA LYS A 41 8.19 5.88 18.25
C LYS A 41 6.91 5.42 17.53
N SER A 42 6.71 4.11 17.38
CA SER A 42 5.55 3.57 16.68
C SER A 42 4.38 3.19 17.57
N MET A 43 4.50 3.30 18.89
CA MET A 43 3.39 2.93 19.77
C MET A 43 2.34 4.05 19.81
N LEU A 44 1.18 3.82 19.20
CA LEU A 44 -0.01 4.59 19.51
C LEU A 44 -0.38 4.37 20.98
N LYS A 45 -0.79 5.44 21.66
CA LYS A 45 -1.39 5.31 22.98
C LYS A 45 -2.71 4.56 22.83
N LYS A 46 -2.73 3.30 23.26
CA LYS A 46 -3.94 2.47 23.33
C LYS A 46 -4.95 3.15 24.25
N ALA A 47 -6.23 3.10 23.89
CA ALA A 47 -7.29 3.66 24.71
C ALA A 47 -7.49 2.82 25.99
N MET A 48 -7.28 1.51 25.90
CA MET A 48 -7.35 0.55 26.99
C MET A 48 -6.28 -0.53 26.83
N ASP A 49 -5.75 -1.06 27.94
CA ASP A 49 -4.68 -2.06 27.93
C ASP A 49 -5.09 -3.37 27.24
N ASN A 50 -6.35 -3.79 27.39
CA ASN A 50 -6.89 -5.04 26.81
C ASN A 50 -7.66 -4.81 25.49
N GLN A 51 -7.43 -3.69 24.80
CA GLN A 51 -8.10 -3.45 23.51
C GLN A 51 -7.59 -4.46 22.46
N PRO A 52 -8.47 -5.01 21.60
CA PRO A 52 -8.01 -5.81 20.48
C PRO A 52 -7.28 -4.94 19.47
N GLU A 53 -6.37 -5.55 18.72
CA GLU A 53 -5.50 -4.83 17.80
C GLU A 53 -5.58 -5.39 16.38
N SER A 54 -5.54 -4.51 15.39
CA SER A 54 -5.44 -4.90 13.98
C SER A 54 -4.12 -5.62 13.76
N SER A 55 -4.16 -6.76 13.09
CA SER A 55 -2.97 -7.57 12.88
C SER A 55 -1.93 -6.85 12.00
N TYR A 56 -0.66 -7.09 12.31
CA TYR A 56 0.50 -6.80 11.49
C TYR A 56 1.60 -7.79 11.87
N TRP A 57 2.58 -7.99 10.98
CA TRP A 57 3.64 -8.96 11.23
C TRP A 57 4.99 -8.52 10.69
N PHE A 58 6.04 -8.96 11.38
CA PHE A 58 7.33 -9.19 10.74
C PHE A 58 7.38 -10.58 10.10
N PRO A 59 8.36 -10.86 9.23
CA PRO A 59 8.40 -12.15 8.51
C PRO A 59 8.44 -13.38 9.42
N GLU A 60 9.14 -13.33 10.55
CA GLU A 60 9.21 -14.47 11.48
C GLU A 60 7.84 -14.68 12.17
N ASP A 61 7.13 -13.60 12.53
CA ASP A 61 5.80 -13.69 13.16
C ASP A 61 4.74 -14.22 12.19
N SER A 62 4.76 -13.79 10.92
CA SER A 62 3.79 -14.25 9.93
C SER A 62 3.93 -15.74 9.62
N LEU A 63 5.15 -16.28 9.69
CA LEU A 63 5.41 -17.72 9.54
C LEU A 63 4.93 -18.53 10.75
N ALA A 64 4.99 -17.97 11.96
CA ALA A 64 4.52 -18.61 13.18
C ALA A 64 3.00 -18.46 13.39
N TRP A 65 2.37 -17.50 12.70
CA TRP A 65 0.96 -17.18 12.86
C TRP A 65 0.04 -18.31 12.38
N SER A 66 -1.08 -18.48 13.09
CA SER A 66 -2.16 -19.36 12.64
C SER A 66 -3.50 -18.83 13.11
N PHE A 67 -4.50 -18.86 12.23
CA PHE A 67 -5.85 -18.41 12.53
C PHE A 67 -6.47 -19.13 13.74
N GLY A 68 -6.10 -20.38 14.01
CA GLY A 68 -6.60 -21.11 15.18
C GLY A 68 -6.20 -20.49 16.52
N LYS A 69 -4.98 -19.97 16.61
CA LYS A 69 -4.34 -19.52 17.86
C LYS A 69 -4.45 -18.01 18.11
N ASP A 70 -4.87 -17.25 17.12
CA ASP A 70 -5.06 -15.80 17.22
C ASP A 70 -6.32 -15.48 18.07
N THR A 71 -6.12 -14.81 19.20
CA THR A 71 -7.20 -14.41 20.12
C THR A 71 -8.04 -13.26 19.58
N ASP A 72 -7.46 -12.44 18.70
CA ASP A 72 -8.03 -11.20 18.18
C ASP A 72 -8.70 -11.40 16.83
N LYS A 73 -8.55 -12.59 16.20
CA LYS A 73 -9.16 -12.94 14.91
C LYS A 73 -10.64 -12.59 14.79
N LYS A 74 -11.42 -12.77 15.86
CA LYS A 74 -12.88 -12.48 15.87
C LYS A 74 -13.18 -10.99 15.72
N TYR A 75 -12.21 -10.13 16.06
CA TYR A 75 -12.29 -8.69 15.90
C TYR A 75 -11.71 -8.22 14.57
N ASN A 76 -10.81 -9.01 13.95
CA ASN A 76 -10.11 -8.67 12.71
C ASN A 76 -10.71 -9.32 11.44
N THR A 77 -11.70 -10.21 11.58
CA THR A 77 -12.32 -10.88 10.44
C THR A 77 -13.56 -10.12 9.96
N SER A 78 -13.56 -9.73 8.68
CA SER A 78 -14.74 -9.14 8.04
C SER A 78 -15.86 -10.16 7.86
N VAL A 79 -17.09 -9.72 8.15
CA VAL A 79 -18.32 -10.47 7.88
C VAL A 79 -19.10 -9.87 6.72
N VAL A 80 -18.59 -8.78 6.12
CA VAL A 80 -19.19 -8.10 4.99
C VAL A 80 -18.59 -8.69 3.70
N PRO A 81 -19.36 -9.41 2.88
CA PRO A 81 -18.85 -9.89 1.60
C PRO A 81 -18.61 -8.73 0.62
N LEU A 82 -17.66 -8.90 -0.28
CA LEU A 82 -17.43 -7.96 -1.38
C LEU A 82 -18.69 -7.89 -2.26
N ALA A 83 -19.35 -6.75 -2.28
CA ALA A 83 -20.53 -6.53 -3.10
C ALA A 83 -20.16 -6.50 -4.59
N GLU A 84 -21.08 -6.97 -5.45
CA GLU A 84 -20.87 -7.01 -6.89
C GLU A 84 -20.89 -5.60 -7.50
N ARG A 85 -19.95 -5.33 -8.42
CA ARG A 85 -19.81 -4.05 -9.10
C ARG A 85 -20.58 -4.01 -10.41
N ILE A 86 -21.32 -2.93 -10.62
CA ILE A 86 -21.99 -2.65 -11.90
C ILE A 86 -20.91 -2.37 -12.96
N SER A 87 -21.07 -2.96 -14.15
CA SER A 87 -20.13 -2.76 -15.26
C SER A 87 -20.10 -1.30 -15.72
N LYS A 88 -18.90 -0.73 -15.87
CA LYS A 88 -18.71 0.64 -16.37
C LYS A 88 -19.38 0.85 -17.75
N ALA A 89 -19.38 -0.17 -18.60
CA ALA A 89 -20.01 -0.15 -19.93
C ALA A 89 -21.53 0.05 -19.90
N THR A 90 -22.18 -0.26 -18.76
CA THR A 90 -23.63 -0.07 -18.59
C THR A 90 -23.99 1.29 -18.00
N LEU A 91 -23.00 2.06 -17.55
CA LEU A 91 -23.21 3.36 -16.92
C LEU A 91 -23.13 4.48 -17.98
N PRO A 92 -23.97 5.52 -17.87
CA PRO A 92 -23.82 6.70 -18.70
C PRO A 92 -22.55 7.46 -18.35
N ASN A 93 -21.88 8.03 -19.36
CA ASN A 93 -20.78 8.96 -19.14
C ASN A 93 -21.31 10.31 -18.65
N MET A 94 -20.76 10.80 -17.54
CA MET A 94 -21.12 12.11 -16.98
C MET A 94 -20.15 13.22 -17.40
N ASN A 95 -19.03 12.86 -18.04
CA ASN A 95 -18.02 13.78 -18.55
C ASN A 95 -17.55 13.31 -19.94
N VAL A 96 -17.27 14.24 -20.84
CA VAL A 96 -16.77 13.99 -22.21
C VAL A 96 -15.40 13.30 -22.23
N THR A 97 -14.60 13.47 -21.17
CA THR A 97 -13.28 12.82 -21.02
C THR A 97 -13.31 11.52 -20.22
N GLN A 98 -14.50 11.08 -19.78
CA GLN A 98 -14.65 9.83 -19.03
C GLN A 98 -14.44 8.62 -19.96
N THR A 99 -13.57 7.71 -19.55
CA THR A 99 -13.29 6.46 -20.26
C THR A 99 -13.43 5.27 -19.32
N GLU A 100 -13.90 4.14 -19.82
CA GLU A 100 -14.15 2.95 -18.99
C GLU A 100 -12.88 2.10 -18.76
N GLU A 101 -11.92 2.24 -19.66
CA GLU A 101 -10.69 1.45 -19.73
C GLU A 101 -9.72 1.80 -18.60
N VAL A 102 -9.72 3.07 -18.18
CA VAL A 102 -8.83 3.55 -17.13
C VAL A 102 -9.31 3.07 -15.78
N LYS A 103 -8.37 2.51 -15.01
CA LYS A 103 -8.61 2.07 -13.63
C LYS A 103 -7.81 2.91 -12.65
N VAL A 104 -8.40 3.12 -11.48
CA VAL A 104 -7.78 3.89 -10.39
C VAL A 104 -7.53 2.99 -9.19
N VAL A 105 -6.28 2.93 -8.76
CA VAL A 105 -5.89 2.28 -7.51
C VAL A 105 -5.57 3.37 -6.49
N ALA A 106 -6.30 3.38 -5.37
CA ALA A 106 -5.99 4.26 -4.26
C ALA A 106 -5.03 3.54 -3.31
N ILE A 107 -3.86 4.13 -3.07
CA ILE A 107 -2.93 3.69 -2.02
C ILE A 107 -3.09 4.69 -0.87
N SER A 108 -3.74 4.28 0.23
CA SER A 108 -4.17 5.21 1.27
C SER A 108 -3.85 4.70 2.67
N ALA A 109 -3.29 5.59 3.50
CA ALA A 109 -3.17 5.38 4.94
C ALA A 109 -4.55 5.60 5.57
N MET A 110 -5.29 4.50 5.75
CA MET A 110 -6.67 4.54 6.28
C MET A 110 -6.72 4.69 7.81
N ASN A 111 -5.58 4.46 8.48
CA ASN A 111 -5.42 4.56 9.92
C ASN A 111 -4.16 5.40 10.22
N SER A 112 -4.14 6.09 11.37
CA SER A 112 -3.07 7.03 11.75
C SER A 112 -1.74 6.36 12.06
N SER A 113 -1.76 5.12 12.53
CA SER A 113 -0.61 4.22 12.65
C SER A 113 -1.12 2.77 12.61
N ILE A 114 -0.19 1.83 12.41
CA ILE A 114 -0.48 0.39 12.32
C ILE A 114 -0.43 -0.28 13.69
N ASN A 115 0.54 0.11 14.52
CA ASN A 115 0.64 -0.35 15.90
C ASN A 115 -0.37 0.43 16.76
N GLY A 116 -1.06 -0.26 17.66
CA GLY A 116 -2.13 0.23 18.51
C GLY A 116 -3.46 0.45 17.80
N ASN A 117 -3.58 0.06 16.53
CA ASN A 117 -4.78 0.33 15.73
C ASN A 117 -5.97 -0.56 16.15
N ALA A 118 -6.98 0.04 16.77
CA ALA A 118 -8.20 -0.68 17.14
C ALA A 118 -8.97 -1.12 15.88
N PRO A 119 -9.31 -2.41 15.74
CA PRO A 119 -9.85 -2.94 14.49
C PRO A 119 -11.26 -2.45 14.16
N ARG A 120 -11.98 -1.87 15.13
CA ARG A 120 -13.35 -1.33 14.97
C ARG A 120 -13.41 0.19 15.15
N GLY A 121 -12.26 0.86 15.05
CA GLY A 121 -12.14 2.28 15.33
C GLY A 121 -12.07 2.59 16.82
N ILE A 122 -11.86 3.87 17.12
CA ILE A 122 -11.82 4.45 18.46
C ILE A 122 -12.75 5.66 18.49
N ASP A 123 -13.04 6.19 19.67
CA ASP A 123 -13.90 7.35 19.85
C ASP A 123 -13.19 8.66 19.48
N THR A 124 -12.93 8.85 18.18
CA THR A 124 -12.36 10.06 17.59
C THR A 124 -13.14 10.45 16.34
N PHE A 125 -13.40 11.74 16.18
CA PHE A 125 -14.01 12.29 14.97
C PHE A 125 -13.00 12.45 13.83
N ASP A 126 -11.75 12.76 14.17
CA ASP A 126 -10.68 12.93 13.18
C ASP A 126 -10.17 11.55 12.72
N ALA A 127 -10.73 11.09 11.60
CA ALA A 127 -10.44 9.81 10.99
C ALA A 127 -10.51 9.91 9.46
N ASN A 128 -9.79 9.03 8.77
CA ASN A 128 -9.89 8.92 7.32
C ASN A 128 -11.18 8.17 6.94
N VAL A 129 -12.25 8.93 6.71
CA VAL A 129 -13.56 8.42 6.27
C VAL A 129 -13.70 8.55 4.74
N PHE A 130 -12.87 7.80 4.02
CA PHE A 130 -12.88 7.82 2.55
C PHE A 130 -14.28 7.52 2.00
N SER A 131 -14.76 8.37 1.08
CA SER A 131 -16.12 8.31 0.54
C SER A 131 -16.21 8.26 -0.99
N TYR A 132 -15.08 8.39 -1.70
CA TYR A 132 -15.01 8.42 -3.17
C TYR A 132 -14.87 7.02 -3.81
N TRP A 133 -15.58 6.04 -3.25
CA TRP A 133 -15.48 4.63 -3.66
C TRP A 133 -15.90 4.38 -5.12
N GLN A 134 -16.81 5.18 -5.65
CA GLN A 134 -17.30 5.08 -7.03
C GLN A 134 -16.19 5.28 -8.07
N TYR A 135 -15.13 6.02 -7.72
CA TYR A 135 -14.06 6.39 -8.66
C TYR A 135 -12.85 5.46 -8.60
N ILE A 136 -12.77 4.57 -7.62
CA ILE A 136 -11.64 3.64 -7.47
C ILE A 136 -12.05 2.22 -7.86
N ASP A 137 -11.12 1.50 -8.45
CA ASP A 137 -11.29 0.09 -8.80
C ASP A 137 -10.69 -0.82 -7.73
N GLN A 138 -9.74 -0.33 -6.94
CA GLN A 138 -9.10 -1.07 -5.87
C GLN A 138 -8.55 -0.13 -4.80
N LEU A 139 -8.66 -0.54 -3.54
CA LEU A 139 -7.97 0.09 -2.43
C LEU A 139 -6.76 -0.75 -2.02
N VAL A 140 -5.60 -0.13 -1.90
CA VAL A 140 -4.44 -0.69 -1.19
C VAL A 140 -4.39 0.01 0.16
N TYR A 141 -4.60 -0.77 1.22
CA TYR A 141 -4.45 -0.32 2.59
C TYR A 141 -2.97 -0.10 2.86
N TRP A 142 -2.56 1.16 2.82
CA TRP A 142 -1.16 1.53 3.01
C TRP A 142 -0.80 1.45 4.48
N GLY A 143 0.23 0.68 4.77
CA GLY A 143 0.72 0.49 6.11
C GLY A 143 2.05 -0.23 6.12
N GLY A 144 2.67 -0.22 7.29
CA GLY A 144 3.84 -1.01 7.60
C GLY A 144 5.12 -0.20 7.49
N SER A 145 5.93 -0.33 8.53
CA SER A 145 7.22 0.32 8.66
C SER A 145 8.21 -0.64 9.30
N SER A 146 9.50 -0.32 9.19
CA SER A 146 10.58 -1.09 9.81
C SER A 146 10.42 -1.25 11.33
N GLY A 147 9.70 -0.32 11.99
CA GLY A 147 9.43 -0.31 13.43
C GLY A 147 8.01 -0.67 13.83
N GLU A 148 7.13 -1.07 12.91
CA GLU A 148 5.73 -1.43 13.21
C GLU A 148 5.35 -2.82 12.73
N GLY A 149 6.06 -3.38 11.75
CA GLY A 149 5.62 -4.56 11.02
C GLY A 149 5.59 -4.24 9.53
N ILE A 150 5.93 -5.21 8.69
CA ILE A 150 6.09 -5.00 7.25
C ILE A 150 5.08 -5.78 6.42
N ILE A 151 4.29 -6.66 7.04
CA ILE A 151 3.16 -7.36 6.43
C ILE A 151 1.91 -6.88 7.16
N VAL A 152 1.08 -6.11 6.48
CA VAL A 152 -0.06 -5.42 7.08
C VAL A 152 -1.33 -5.75 6.30
N PRO A 153 -2.20 -6.65 6.83
CA PRO A 153 -3.54 -6.84 6.30
C PRO A 153 -4.38 -5.56 6.49
N PRO A 154 -5.41 -5.36 5.66
CA PRO A 154 -6.31 -4.23 5.85
C PRO A 154 -7.07 -4.36 7.18
N SER A 155 -7.33 -3.22 7.83
CA SER A 155 -8.17 -3.21 9.03
C SER A 155 -9.61 -3.62 8.71
N LEU A 156 -10.33 -4.12 9.73
CA LEU A 156 -11.71 -4.56 9.55
C LEU A 156 -12.60 -3.41 9.05
N VAL A 157 -12.50 -2.20 9.64
CA VAL A 157 -13.30 -1.04 9.20
C VAL A 157 -13.03 -0.69 7.74
N ALA A 158 -11.77 -0.67 7.30
CA ALA A 158 -11.42 -0.38 5.91
C ALA A 158 -11.97 -1.46 4.96
N THR A 159 -11.90 -2.73 5.37
CA THR A 159 -12.42 -3.87 4.60
C THR A 159 -13.93 -3.81 4.45
N ASP A 160 -14.66 -3.63 5.55
CA ASP A 160 -16.12 -3.55 5.53
C ASP A 160 -16.61 -2.35 4.70
N ALA A 161 -15.96 -1.20 4.84
CA ALA A 161 -16.29 0.00 4.06
C ALA A 161 -16.06 -0.21 2.56
N ALA A 162 -14.91 -0.78 2.17
CA ALA A 162 -14.59 -1.06 0.78
C ALA A 162 -15.56 -2.09 0.18
N HIS A 163 -15.81 -3.19 0.90
CA HIS A 163 -16.69 -4.27 0.46
C HIS A 163 -18.15 -3.82 0.28
N LYS A 164 -18.69 -3.03 1.21
CA LYS A 164 -20.03 -2.41 1.05
C LYS A 164 -20.11 -1.55 -0.21
N ASN A 165 -19.01 -0.91 -0.59
CA ASN A 165 -18.93 -0.07 -1.76
C ASN A 165 -18.39 -0.79 -3.02
N ARG A 166 -18.34 -2.13 -3.00
CA ARG A 166 -17.97 -2.97 -4.16
C ARG A 166 -16.51 -2.78 -4.62
N VAL A 167 -15.65 -2.37 -3.71
CA VAL A 167 -14.22 -2.17 -3.97
C VAL A 167 -13.42 -3.26 -3.26
N PRO A 168 -12.60 -4.04 -3.98
CA PRO A 168 -11.65 -4.96 -3.34
C PRO A 168 -10.57 -4.17 -2.60
N VAL A 169 -10.18 -4.68 -1.42
CA VAL A 169 -9.09 -4.12 -0.62
C VAL A 169 -7.93 -5.09 -0.54
N LEU A 170 -6.71 -4.58 -0.69
CA LEU A 170 -5.47 -5.33 -0.50
C LEU A 170 -4.70 -4.80 0.70
N GLY A 171 -4.02 -5.70 1.41
CA GLY A 171 -3.01 -5.35 2.40
C GLY A 171 -1.68 -4.95 1.74
N THR A 172 -0.73 -4.50 2.55
CA THR A 172 0.61 -4.11 2.10
C THR A 172 1.67 -5.07 2.64
N ALA A 173 2.56 -5.52 1.75
CA ALA A 173 3.82 -6.16 2.11
C ALA A 173 4.96 -5.21 1.74
N ASN A 174 5.44 -4.44 2.71
CA ASN A 174 6.41 -3.38 2.50
C ASN A 174 7.85 -3.89 2.64
N ARG A 175 8.76 -3.45 1.76
CA ARG A 175 10.20 -3.57 2.00
C ARG A 175 10.76 -2.18 2.25
N PRO A 176 10.95 -1.77 3.52
CA PRO A 176 11.34 -0.41 3.85
C PRO A 176 12.71 -0.06 3.26
N TRP A 177 12.88 1.20 2.85
CA TRP A 177 14.13 1.74 2.34
C TRP A 177 15.25 1.59 3.40
N ARG A 178 16.47 1.28 2.96
CA ARG A 178 17.62 1.04 3.83
C ARG A 178 17.88 2.16 4.83
N GLU A 179 17.67 3.42 4.42
CA GLU A 179 17.90 4.61 5.26
C GLU A 179 16.71 4.91 6.20
N ALA A 180 15.49 4.52 5.82
CA ALA A 180 14.30 4.61 6.67
C ALA A 180 14.28 3.51 7.75
N GLY A 181 15.13 2.48 7.60
CA GLY A 181 15.44 1.54 8.65
C GLY A 181 16.54 2.09 9.54
N MET A 182 16.18 2.69 10.67
CA MET A 182 17.00 2.47 11.87
C MET A 182 16.86 1.00 12.31
N ALA A 183 17.27 0.07 11.44
CA ALA A 183 17.97 -1.09 11.92
C ALA A 183 19.24 -0.51 12.56
N ARG A 184 19.22 -0.33 13.88
CA ARG A 184 20.48 -0.14 14.59
C ARG A 184 21.32 -1.35 14.21
N TYR A 185 22.35 -1.14 13.41
CA TYR A 185 23.45 -2.08 13.32
C TYR A 185 23.98 -2.19 14.76
N VAL A 186 23.53 -3.20 15.49
CA VAL A 186 24.20 -3.60 16.72
C VAL A 186 25.49 -4.26 16.23
N PHE A 187 26.52 -3.46 16.06
CA PHE A 187 27.87 -3.98 16.05
C PHE A 187 28.09 -4.57 17.45
N SER A 188 27.86 -5.88 17.58
CA SER A 188 28.46 -6.64 18.66
C SER A 188 29.97 -6.51 18.45
N GLN A 189 30.61 -5.62 19.19
CA GLN A 189 32.07 -5.61 19.29
C GLN A 189 32.45 -6.89 20.03
N GLY A 190 32.92 -7.87 19.28
CA GLY A 190 33.76 -8.94 19.79
C GLY A 190 35.22 -8.52 19.72
#